data_AF-A0A1H2LJY5-F1
#
_entry.id   AF-A0A1H2LJY5-F1
#
_cell.length_a   1.000
_cell.length_b   1.000
_cell.length_c   1.000
_cell.angle_alpha   90.00
_cell.angle_beta   90.00
_cell.angle_gamma   90.00
#
_symmetry.space_group_name_H-M   'P 1'
#
loop_
_entity.id
_entity.type
_entity.pdbx_description
1 polymer ?
#
loop_
_entity_poly.entity_id
_entity_poly.type
_entity_poly.pdbx_seq_one_letter_code
_entity_poly.pdbx_strand_id
1 'polypeptide(L)' 'MTNKASMYMSVGTGSVDTMENWIAESPYFYTEHKSAKAQLDSLVEVELDEDGHWVEV' A
#
# COMPACT_ATOMS: atom_id res chain seq x y z
N MET A 1 -13.60 18.49 4.69
CA MET A 1 -12.27 17.87 4.77
C MET A 1 -12.29 16.70 3.81
N THR A 2 -11.67 16.84 2.65
CA THR A 2 -11.57 15.72 1.71
C THR A 2 -10.56 14.76 2.33
N ASN A 3 -11.02 13.65 2.91
CA ASN A 3 -10.12 12.58 3.31
C ASN A 3 -9.39 12.14 2.03
N LYS A 4 -8.14 12.58 1.83
CA LYS A 4 -7.27 11.96 0.85
C LYS A 4 -7.19 10.49 1.27
N ALA A 5 -7.61 9.57 0.41
CA ALA A 5 -7.44 8.16 0.69
C ALA A 5 -5.93 7.89 0.83
N SER A 6 -5.49 7.28 1.94
CA SER A 6 -4.10 6.89 2.13
C SER A 6 -3.67 5.93 1.02
N MET A 7 -2.56 6.26 0.35
CA MET A 7 -1.95 5.42 -0.67
C MET A 7 -0.73 4.71 -0.07
N TYR A 8 -0.45 3.51 -0.55
CA TYR A 8 0.58 2.64 0.01
C TYR A 8 1.46 2.09 -1.10
N MET A 9 2.77 2.23 -0.93
CA MET A 9 3.78 1.75 -1.87
C MET A 9 4.41 0.43 -1.42
N SER A 10 4.52 -0.50 -2.36
CA SER A 10 5.42 -1.66 -2.24
C SER A 10 6.85 -1.24 -2.60
N VAL A 11 7.75 -1.18 -1.62
CA VAL A 11 9.17 -0.80 -1.82
C VAL A 11 9.88 -1.73 -2.81
N GLY A 12 9.49 -3.01 -2.87
CA GLY A 12 10.10 -3.99 -3.77
C GLY A 12 9.76 -3.79 -5.25
N THR A 13 8.62 -3.16 -5.55
CA THR A 13 8.11 -3.04 -6.93
C THR A 13 7.86 -1.61 -7.37
N GLY A 14 7.81 -0.64 -6.44
CA GLY A 14 7.41 0.74 -6.70
C GLY A 14 5.91 0.90 -7.02
N SER A 15 5.12 -0.17 -6.91
CA SER A 15 3.67 -0.15 -7.14
C SER A 15 2.99 0.60 -6.00
N VAL A 16 2.03 1.46 -6.33
CA VAL A 16 1.28 2.27 -5.37
C VAL A 16 -0.21 2.00 -5.54
N ASP A 17 -0.89 1.70 -4.45
CA ASP A 17 -2.34 1.52 -4.43
C ASP A 17 -2.92 1.78 -3.03
N THR A 18 -4.24 1.79 -2.91
CA THR A 18 -4.96 1.84 -1.64
C THR A 18 -4.79 0.53 -0.86
N MET A 19 -4.89 0.60 0.47
CA MET A 19 -4.83 -0.59 1.33
C MET A 19 -5.94 -1.60 0.97
N GLU A 20 -7.12 -1.14 0.57
CA GLU A 20 -8.22 -2.00 0.15
C GLU A 20 -7.86 -2.85 -1.07
N ASN A 21 -7.24 -2.24 -2.09
CA ASN A 21 -6.80 -2.96 -3.28
C ASN A 21 -5.67 -3.95 -2.96
N TRP A 22 -4.70 -3.56 -2.13
CA TRP A 22 -3.65 -4.47 -1.68
C TRP A 22 -4.19 -5.71 -0.96
N ILE A 23 -5.25 -5.54 -0.15
CA ILE A 23 -5.93 -6.65 0.52
C ILE A 23 -6.73 -7.49 -0.50
N ALA A 24 -7.45 -6.85 -1.42
CA ALA A 24 -8.26 -7.53 -2.43
C ALA A 24 -7.40 -8.36 -3.40
N GLU A 25 -6.22 -7.87 -3.77
CA GLU A 25 -5.25 -8.56 -4.62
C GLU A 25 -4.45 -9.64 -3.88
N SER A 26 -4.56 -9.71 -2.55
CA SER A 26 -3.93 -10.73 -1.72
C SER A 26 -4.98 -11.74 -1.22
N PRO A 27 -5.40 -12.72 -2.05
CA PRO A 27 -6.42 -13.70 -1.68
C PRO A 27 -6.04 -14.55 -0.46
N TYR A 28 -4.75 -14.62 -0.13
CA TYR A 28 -4.23 -15.34 1.02
C TYR A 28 -4.20 -14.51 2.31
N PHE A 29 -4.62 -13.24 2.30
CA PHE A 29 -4.57 -12.39 3.50
C PHE A 29 -5.45 -12.91 4.65
N TYR A 30 -6.61 -13.46 4.31
CA TYR A 30 -7.55 -14.03 5.30
C TYR A 30 -7.26 -15.48 5.65
N THR A 31 -6.38 -16.14 4.89
CA THR A 31 -5.79 -17.40 5.31
C THR A 31 -4.58 -17.04 6.18
N GLU A 32 -4.27 -17.76 7.24
CA GLU A 32 -3.19 -17.40 8.19
C GLU A 32 -1.76 -17.47 7.61
N HIS A 33 -1.59 -17.20 6.31
CA HIS A 33 -0.34 -17.19 5.60
C HIS A 33 0.47 -15.96 6.01
N LYS A 34 1.44 -16.20 6.90
CA LYS A 34 2.36 -15.19 7.44
C LYS A 34 3.01 -14.30 6.37
N SER A 35 3.15 -14.79 5.13
CA SER A 35 3.72 -14.03 4.02
C SER A 35 2.82 -12.90 3.52
N ALA A 36 1.49 -13.08 3.49
CA ALA A 36 0.56 -12.06 3.02
C ALA A 36 0.49 -10.88 3.99
N LYS A 37 0.45 -11.19 5.30
CA LYS A 37 0.53 -10.16 6.34
C LYS A 37 1.86 -9.43 6.32
N ALA A 38 2.99 -10.14 6.18
CA ALA A 38 4.31 -9.52 6.11
C ALA A 38 4.47 -8.58 4.91
N GLN A 39 3.83 -8.90 3.78
CA GLN A 39 3.84 -8.03 2.60
C GLN A 39 3.08 -6.72 2.87
N LEU A 40 1.89 -6.78 3.47
CA LEU A 40 1.13 -5.57 3.81
C LEU A 40 1.81 -4.75 4.89
N ASP A 41 2.38 -5.41 5.90
CA ASP A 41 3.16 -4.76 6.96
C ASP A 41 4.43 -4.08 6.41
N SER A 42 4.89 -4.45 5.20
CA SER A 42 6.03 -3.82 4.52
C SER A 42 5.66 -2.65 3.61
N LEU A 43 4.36 -2.38 3.42
CA LEU A 43 3.92 -1.25 2.62
C LEU A 43 4.18 0.06 3.35
N VAL A 44 4.60 1.06 2.59
CA VAL A 44 4.91 2.40 3.11
C VAL A 44 3.80 3.35 2.67
N GLU A 45 3.25 4.13 3.60
CA GLU A 45 2.27 5.16 3.25
C GLU A 45 2.96 6.26 2.44
N VAL A 46 2.37 6.64 1.32
CA VAL A 46 2.92 7.65 0.40
C VAL A 46 1.87 8.67 -0.01
N GLU A 47 2.33 9.87 -0.32
CA GLU A 47 1.55 10.90 -0.99
C GLU A 47 2.20 11.37 -2.28
N LEU A 48 1.40 11.92 -3.19
CA LEU A 48 1.92 12.52 -4.41
C LEU A 48 2.30 13.98 -4.12
N ASP A 49 3.57 14.31 -4.36
CA ASP A 49 4.07 15.69 -4.24
C ASP A 49 3.62 16.56 -5.44
N GLU A 50 3.98 17.85 -5.40
CA GLU A 50 3.63 18.81 -6.46
C GLU A 50 4.33 18.51 -7.80
N ASP A 51 5.44 17.79 -7.77
CA ASP A 51 6.24 17.39 -8.92
C ASP A 51 5.75 16.06 -9.54
N GLY A 52 4.76 15.40 -8.92
CA GLY A 52 4.21 14.13 -9.36
C GLY A 52 5.04 12.92 -8.93
N HIS A 53 5.87 13.04 -7.91
CA HIS A 53 6.58 11.92 -7.29
C HIS A 53 5.84 11.42 -6.04
N TRP A 54 5.91 10.10 -5.83
CA TRP A 54 5.45 9.49 -4.60
C TRP A 54 6.51 9.64 -3.51
N VAL A 55 6.12 10.24 -2.39
CA VAL A 55 6.98 10.47 -1.22
C VAL A 55 6.36 9.82 0.02
N GLU A 56 7.20 9.26 0.89
CA GLU A 56 6.76 8.68 2.18
C GLU A 56 6.23 9.78 3.11
N VAL A 57 5.14 9.48 3.84
CA VAL A 57 4.42 10.42 4.72
C VAL A 57 4.65 10.12 6.20
#